data_AF-A0A4W5QCT5-F1
#
_entry.id   AF-A0A4W5QCT5-F1
#
_cell.length_a   1.000
_cell.length_b   1.000
_cell.length_c   1.000
_cell.angle_alpha   90.00
_cell.angle_beta   90.00
_cell.angle_gamma   90.00
#
_symmetry.space_group_name_H-M   'P 1'
#
loop_
_entity.id
_entity.type
_entity.pdbx_description
1 polymer ?
#
loop_
_entity_poly.entity_id
_entity_poly.type
_entity_poly.pdbx_seq_one_letter_code
_entity_poly.pdbx_strand_id
1 'polypeptide(L)'
;PKHYLCSLEETTQATPVHWKALGVKYRANPKTGHKERVQDVPDGLWGGEGWISGFRYANKDKLSTRLERVWKPQLFTRELYSEILNHKLTITVTARTLYLIDATYGFDYYILREDLNSKPGMDLRRAMLLRLAFKDTQFYPEDPVKRERIYTKYKQQFEIPAEEAEWLGLSVDEAVEKQRQLEHKVTCVYRTYSSDHMQKDSFRLNTFSCANG
;
A
#
# COMPACT_ATOMS: atom_id res chain seq x y z
N PRO A 1 -12.83 -5.07 -7.30
CA PRO A 1 -13.83 -4.04 -7.72
C PRO A 1 -13.48 -3.43 -9.09
N LYS A 2 -14.43 -2.79 -9.79
CA LYS A 2 -14.17 -2.18 -11.11
C LYS A 2 -13.08 -1.10 -11.08
N HIS A 3 -13.13 -0.18 -10.10
CA HIS A 3 -12.11 0.86 -9.93
C HIS A 3 -10.69 0.29 -9.74
N TYR A 4 -10.57 -0.83 -9.00
CA TYR A 4 -9.30 -1.50 -8.79
C TYR A 4 -8.77 -2.13 -10.09
N LEU A 5 -9.63 -2.73 -10.91
CA LEU A 5 -9.23 -3.29 -12.20
C LEU A 5 -8.76 -2.19 -13.17
N CYS A 6 -9.48 -1.05 -13.23
CA CYS A 6 -9.05 0.11 -14.01
C CYS A 6 -7.66 0.59 -13.57
N SER A 7 -7.39 0.68 -12.27
CA SER A 7 -6.07 1.09 -11.76
C SER A 7 -4.93 0.12 -12.11
N LEU A 8 -5.24 -1.16 -12.40
CA LEU A 8 -4.24 -2.13 -12.86
C LEU A 8 -3.96 -2.03 -14.36
N GLU A 9 -4.97 -1.64 -15.14
CA GLU A 9 -4.88 -1.46 -16.59
C GLU A 9 -4.21 -0.13 -16.96
N GLU A 10 -4.41 0.90 -16.14
CA GLU A 10 -3.76 2.21 -16.23
C GLU A 10 -2.24 2.07 -16.01
N THR A 11 -1.53 1.83 -17.09
CA THR A 11 -0.06 1.88 -17.12
C THR A 11 0.39 3.32 -17.34
N THR A 12 0.29 4.13 -16.29
CA THR A 12 0.85 5.49 -16.32
C THR A 12 2.37 5.40 -16.49
N GLN A 13 2.90 6.12 -17.47
CA GLN A 13 4.35 6.17 -17.68
C GLN A 13 4.98 6.85 -16.46
N ALA A 14 5.75 6.08 -15.69
CA ALA A 14 6.45 6.60 -14.52
C ALA A 14 7.36 7.76 -14.91
N THR A 15 7.52 8.72 -14.00
CA THR A 15 8.49 9.81 -14.20
C THR A 15 9.88 9.22 -14.46
N PRO A 16 10.64 9.74 -15.45
CA PRO A 16 11.91 9.15 -15.83
C PRO A 16 12.97 9.43 -14.75
N VAL A 17 13.43 8.39 -14.05
CA VAL A 17 14.41 8.52 -12.93
C VAL A 17 15.61 7.58 -13.04
N HIS A 18 15.68 6.69 -14.04
CA HIS A 18 16.79 5.75 -14.30
C HIS A 18 16.73 4.44 -13.48
N TRP A 19 15.84 3.50 -13.85
CA TRP A 19 15.95 2.10 -13.43
C TRP A 19 15.50 1.17 -14.55
N LYS A 20 15.89 -0.10 -14.48
CA LYS A 20 15.49 -1.16 -15.42
C LYS A 20 14.94 -2.33 -14.63
N ALA A 21 13.76 -2.83 -15.02
CA ALA A 21 13.17 -4.01 -14.40
C ALA A 21 14.08 -5.23 -14.56
N LEU A 22 14.17 -6.07 -13.51
CA LEU A 22 14.92 -7.32 -13.52
C LEU A 22 14.30 -8.33 -14.48
N GLY A 23 13.02 -8.15 -14.84
CA GLY A 23 12.33 -8.90 -15.91
C GLY A 23 12.08 -10.37 -15.57
N VAL A 24 12.42 -10.83 -14.37
CA VAL A 24 12.27 -12.20 -13.90
C VAL A 24 11.38 -12.25 -12.65
N LYS A 25 10.41 -13.16 -12.62
CA LYS A 25 9.47 -13.31 -11.49
C LYS A 25 10.09 -14.01 -10.27
N TYR A 26 11.12 -14.82 -10.50
CA TYR A 26 11.77 -15.62 -9.47
C TYR A 26 13.29 -15.65 -9.68
N ARG A 27 14.04 -15.67 -8.59
CA ARG A 27 15.49 -15.83 -8.59
C ARG A 27 15.89 -16.78 -7.46
N ALA A 28 16.92 -17.59 -7.70
CA ALA A 28 17.54 -18.36 -6.62
C ALA A 28 18.35 -17.41 -5.73
N ASN A 29 18.10 -17.41 -4.42
CA ASN A 29 18.85 -16.62 -3.47
C ASN A 29 20.31 -17.09 -3.47
N PRO A 30 21.30 -16.20 -3.70
CA PRO A 30 22.71 -16.60 -3.80
C PRO A 30 23.30 -17.13 -2.49
N LYS A 31 22.65 -16.88 -1.33
CA LYS A 31 23.10 -17.37 -0.03
C LYS A 31 22.45 -18.69 0.39
N THR A 32 21.19 -18.89 0.03
CA THR A 32 20.38 -20.03 0.53
C THR A 32 20.00 -21.02 -0.57
N GLY A 33 20.12 -20.65 -1.85
CA GLY A 33 19.71 -21.47 -3.00
C GLY A 33 18.20 -21.58 -3.20
N HIS A 34 17.39 -21.07 -2.26
CA HIS A 34 15.94 -21.13 -2.36
C HIS A 34 15.40 -20.21 -3.47
N LYS A 35 14.34 -20.66 -4.14
CA LYS A 35 13.65 -19.89 -5.18
C LYS A 35 12.78 -18.82 -4.52
N GLU A 36 13.26 -17.58 -4.53
CA GLU A 36 12.55 -16.43 -4.00
C GLU A 36 11.83 -15.69 -5.13
N ARG A 37 10.60 -15.24 -4.85
CA ARG A 37 9.90 -14.32 -5.74
C ARG A 37 10.62 -12.98 -5.68
N VAL A 38 11.09 -12.50 -6.81
CA VAL A 38 11.73 -11.18 -6.90
C VAL A 38 10.67 -10.17 -7.27
N GLN A 39 10.47 -9.20 -6.39
CA GLN A 39 9.69 -8.02 -6.68
C GLN A 39 10.67 -6.87 -6.92
N ASP A 40 10.52 -6.17 -8.05
CA ASP A 40 11.29 -4.97 -8.38
C ASP A 40 10.77 -3.76 -7.60
N VAL A 41 10.47 -3.98 -6.32
CA VAL A 41 9.88 -2.99 -5.44
C VAL A 41 10.97 -2.62 -4.45
N PRO A 42 11.39 -1.35 -4.39
CA PRO A 42 12.32 -0.92 -3.37
C PRO A 42 11.69 -1.12 -1.98
N ASP A 43 12.46 -1.69 -1.05
CA ASP A 43 12.08 -1.91 0.36
C ASP A 43 11.95 -0.58 1.17
N GLY A 44 11.84 0.56 0.49
CA GLY A 44 11.79 1.89 1.06
C GLY A 44 11.34 2.96 0.07
N LEU A 45 11.35 4.21 0.51
CA LEU A 45 10.92 5.36 -0.29
C LEU A 45 12.10 5.92 -1.09
N TRP A 46 12.32 5.41 -2.30
CA TRP A 46 13.48 5.78 -3.12
C TRP A 46 13.19 6.86 -4.17
N GLY A 47 11.96 7.38 -4.23
CA GLY A 47 11.62 8.53 -5.09
C GLY A 47 11.79 8.25 -6.59
N GLY A 48 11.60 6.99 -7.01
CA GLY A 48 11.79 6.52 -8.37
C GLY A 48 13.21 6.07 -8.71
N GLU A 49 14.18 6.23 -7.80
CA GLU A 49 15.51 5.68 -7.97
C GLU A 49 15.51 4.15 -7.82
N GLY A 50 16.44 3.50 -8.49
CA GLY A 50 16.60 2.05 -8.44
C GLY A 50 18.03 1.63 -8.75
N TRP A 51 18.26 0.33 -8.81
CA TRP A 51 19.54 -0.19 -9.25
C TRP A 51 19.64 -0.06 -10.77
N ILE A 52 20.72 0.53 -11.24
CA ILE A 52 21.01 0.63 -12.67
C ILE A 52 22.05 -0.44 -12.97
N SER A 53 21.67 -1.47 -13.71
CA SER A 53 22.61 -2.42 -14.30
C SER A 53 22.89 -2.01 -15.73
N GLY A 54 24.17 -1.96 -16.09
CA GLY A 54 24.58 -1.63 -17.44
C GLY A 54 26.02 -2.00 -17.66
N PHE A 55 26.58 -1.41 -18.71
CA PHE A 55 27.94 -1.69 -19.12
C PHE A 55 28.78 -0.42 -19.09
N ARG A 56 30.06 -0.57 -18.78
CA ARG A 56 31.08 0.47 -18.86
C ARG A 56 32.27 -0.09 -19.62
N TYR A 57 32.87 0.70 -20.47
CA TYR A 57 34.14 0.35 -21.10
C TYR A 57 35.33 0.63 -20.17
N ALA A 58 36.32 -0.26 -20.17
CA ALA A 58 37.55 -0.06 -19.42
C ALA A 58 38.23 1.26 -19.84
N ASN A 59 38.82 1.99 -18.89
CA ASN A 59 39.47 3.29 -19.13
C ASN A 59 38.61 4.35 -19.86
N LYS A 60 37.28 4.17 -19.95
CA LYS A 60 36.35 4.99 -20.74
C LYS A 60 36.66 5.01 -22.26
N ASP A 61 37.41 4.04 -22.77
CA ASP A 61 37.73 3.90 -24.19
C ASP A 61 36.77 2.91 -24.86
N LYS A 62 36.10 3.31 -25.95
CA LYS A 62 35.13 2.47 -26.66
C LYS A 62 35.73 1.21 -27.27
N LEU A 63 37.02 1.21 -27.59
CA LEU A 63 37.73 0.06 -28.17
C LEU A 63 38.17 -0.96 -27.11
N SER A 64 38.05 -0.61 -25.82
CA SER A 64 38.44 -1.48 -24.71
C SER A 64 37.35 -2.52 -24.36
N THR A 65 37.69 -3.44 -23.47
CA THR A 65 36.76 -4.46 -22.97
C THR A 65 35.54 -3.83 -22.27
N ARG A 66 34.36 -4.31 -22.63
CA ARG A 66 33.08 -3.94 -22.01
C ARG A 66 32.90 -4.71 -20.69
N LEU A 67 32.75 -3.99 -19.59
CA LEU A 67 32.59 -4.51 -18.24
C LEU A 67 31.17 -4.25 -17.71
N GLU A 68 30.60 -5.22 -17.02
CA GLU A 68 29.33 -5.05 -16.31
C GLU A 68 29.52 -4.13 -15.10
N ARG A 69 28.60 -3.18 -14.93
CA ARG A 69 28.59 -2.26 -13.79
C ARG A 69 27.17 -2.11 -13.26
N VAL A 70 27.05 -2.20 -11.95
CA VAL A 70 25.82 -1.87 -11.21
C VAL A 70 26.05 -0.56 -10.46
N TRP A 71 25.21 0.44 -10.72
CA TRP A 71 25.15 1.69 -9.96
C TRP A 71 24.02 1.59 -8.95
N LYS A 72 24.37 1.82 -7.68
CA LYS A 72 23.45 1.76 -6.54
C LYS A 72 23.18 3.17 -6.05
N PRO A 73 21.94 3.50 -5.67
CA PRO A 73 21.62 4.80 -5.07
C PRO A 73 22.22 4.90 -3.66
N GLN A 74 22.34 6.13 -3.17
CA GLN A 74 22.76 6.38 -1.80
C GLN A 74 21.53 6.35 -0.88
N LEU A 75 21.54 5.42 0.08
CA LEU A 75 20.45 5.20 1.01
C LEU A 75 20.77 5.80 2.38
N PHE A 76 19.77 6.43 2.98
CA PHE A 76 19.82 6.99 4.33
C PHE A 76 18.66 6.45 5.15
N THR A 77 18.88 6.13 6.41
CA THR A 77 17.81 5.87 7.38
C THR A 77 17.48 7.17 8.09
N ARG A 78 16.22 7.62 7.97
CA ARG A 78 15.75 8.88 8.57
C ARG A 78 14.41 8.68 9.26
N GLU A 79 14.18 9.47 10.30
CA GLU A 79 12.90 9.56 10.98
C GLU A 79 12.07 10.67 10.35
N LEU A 80 10.89 10.33 9.83
CA LEU A 80 9.94 11.26 9.24
C LEU A 80 8.65 11.24 10.04
N TYR A 81 8.07 12.41 10.28
CA TYR A 81 6.82 12.54 11.02
C TYR A 81 5.65 12.74 10.05
N SER A 82 4.58 11.99 10.25
CA SER A 82 3.30 12.17 9.55
C SER A 82 2.31 12.89 10.46
N GLU A 83 1.67 13.95 9.97
CA GLU A 83 0.61 14.68 10.67
C GLU A 83 -0.70 13.87 10.70
N ILE A 84 -1.02 13.21 9.58
CA ILE A 84 -2.25 12.40 9.42
C ILE A 84 -2.23 11.17 10.32
N LEU A 85 -1.08 10.49 10.41
CA LEU A 85 -0.91 9.30 11.25
C LEU A 85 -0.41 9.64 12.67
N ASN A 86 0.14 10.84 12.90
CA ASN A 86 0.83 11.27 14.13
C ASN A 86 1.79 10.22 14.67
N HIS A 87 2.63 9.74 13.77
CA HIS A 87 3.62 8.76 14.11
C HIS A 87 4.94 9.13 13.44
N LYS A 88 6.04 8.88 14.15
CA LYS A 88 7.39 9.00 13.60
C LYS A 88 7.75 7.67 12.95
N LEU A 89 8.00 7.69 11.66
CA LEU A 89 8.33 6.52 10.86
C LEU A 89 9.82 6.53 10.56
N THR A 90 10.50 5.43 10.86
CA THR A 90 11.89 5.22 10.48
C THR A 90 11.92 4.53 9.12
N ILE A 91 12.25 5.28 8.06
CA ILE A 91 12.20 4.81 6.67
C ILE A 91 13.57 4.97 6.01
N THR A 92 13.90 4.04 5.11
CA THR A 92 15.04 4.18 4.20
C THR A 92 14.67 5.08 3.03
N VAL A 93 15.40 6.19 2.87
CA VAL A 93 15.15 7.24 1.88
C VAL A 93 16.40 7.54 1.07
N THR A 94 16.20 8.04 -0.15
CA THR A 94 17.28 8.60 -0.99
C THR A 94 17.33 10.11 -0.85
N ALA A 95 18.43 10.73 -1.29
CA ALA A 95 18.56 12.19 -1.31
C ALA A 95 17.44 12.86 -2.15
N ARG A 96 17.06 12.22 -3.26
CA ARG A 96 15.95 12.67 -4.11
C ARG A 96 14.61 12.65 -3.38
N THR A 97 14.31 11.59 -2.62
CA THR A 97 13.08 11.54 -1.81
C THR A 97 13.00 12.71 -0.84
N LEU A 98 14.10 13.04 -0.15
CA LEU A 98 14.14 14.20 0.76
C LEU A 98 13.89 15.52 0.02
N TYR A 99 14.45 15.69 -1.18
CA TYR A 99 14.20 16.85 -2.01
C TYR A 99 12.72 16.94 -2.47
N LEU A 100 12.10 15.82 -2.83
CA LEU A 100 10.68 15.79 -3.22
C LEU A 100 9.77 16.11 -2.02
N ILE A 101 10.12 15.66 -0.82
CA ILE A 101 9.41 16.01 0.41
C ILE A 101 9.48 17.52 0.67
N ASP A 102 10.65 18.13 0.46
CA ASP A 102 10.82 19.57 0.61
C ASP A 102 10.03 20.35 -0.46
N ALA A 103 10.10 19.90 -1.73
CA ALA A 103 9.36 20.50 -2.84
C ALA A 103 7.82 20.37 -2.73
N THR A 104 7.33 19.40 -1.96
CA THR A 104 5.90 19.19 -1.67
C THR A 104 5.48 19.85 -0.35
N TYR A 105 6.40 20.50 0.36
CA TYR A 105 6.17 21.15 1.65
C TYR A 105 5.60 20.21 2.73
N GLY A 106 5.94 18.92 2.69
CA GLY A 106 5.55 17.98 3.73
C GLY A 106 5.57 16.52 3.31
N PHE A 107 5.86 15.65 4.28
CA PHE A 107 5.91 14.20 4.07
C PHE A 107 4.55 13.63 3.64
N ASP A 108 3.46 14.05 4.30
CA ASP A 108 2.12 13.55 3.95
C ASP A 108 1.68 13.99 2.55
N TYR A 109 2.04 15.22 2.14
CA TYR A 109 1.76 15.70 0.79
C TYR A 109 2.54 14.93 -0.25
N TYR A 110 3.82 14.64 0.02
CA TYR A 110 4.62 13.78 -0.84
C TYR A 110 3.95 12.42 -1.07
N ILE A 111 3.49 11.77 0.00
CA ILE A 111 2.87 10.44 -0.09
C ILE A 111 1.52 10.47 -0.83
N LEU A 112 0.72 11.52 -0.62
CA LEU A 112 -0.60 11.64 -1.23
C LEU A 112 -0.56 12.10 -2.69
N ARG A 113 0.44 12.89 -3.09
CA ARG A 113 0.53 13.51 -4.42
C ARG A 113 1.37 12.70 -5.42
N GLU A 114 2.50 12.17 -4.99
CA GLU A 114 3.45 11.54 -5.91
C GLU A 114 3.07 10.09 -6.25
N ASP A 115 3.54 9.64 -7.40
CA ASP A 115 3.41 8.25 -7.84
C ASP A 115 4.49 7.39 -7.18
N LEU A 116 4.10 6.73 -6.09
CA LEU A 116 4.98 5.87 -5.31
C LEU A 116 5.04 4.47 -5.92
N ASN A 117 6.17 4.13 -6.54
CA ASN A 117 6.43 2.77 -7.03
C ASN A 117 6.92 1.81 -5.92
N SER A 118 6.65 2.12 -4.66
CA SER A 118 7.06 1.33 -3.49
C SER A 118 5.85 0.80 -2.75
N LYS A 119 5.85 -0.49 -2.42
CA LYS A 119 4.83 -1.12 -1.58
C LYS A 119 4.62 -0.41 -0.24
N PRO A 120 5.67 -0.12 0.58
CA PRO A 120 5.48 0.58 1.84
C PRO A 120 4.89 1.99 1.67
N GLY A 121 5.23 2.69 0.58
CA GLY A 121 4.65 3.99 0.26
C GLY A 121 3.16 3.91 -0.07
N MET A 122 2.75 2.92 -0.87
CA MET A 122 1.34 2.69 -1.20
C MET A 122 0.52 2.25 0.01
N ASP A 123 1.11 1.45 0.90
CA ASP A 123 0.49 1.07 2.17
C ASP A 123 0.25 2.28 3.08
N LEU A 124 1.24 3.18 3.19
CA LEU A 124 1.09 4.44 3.92
C LEU A 124 0.01 5.32 3.29
N ARG A 125 0.00 5.44 1.95
CA ARG A 125 -1.00 6.22 1.21
C ARG A 125 -2.41 5.72 1.50
N ARG A 126 -2.63 4.41 1.41
CA ARG A 126 -3.90 3.75 1.77
C ARG A 126 -4.29 4.04 3.22
N ALA A 127 -3.36 3.88 4.16
CA ALA A 127 -3.62 4.13 5.58
C ALA A 127 -4.03 5.60 5.83
N MET A 128 -3.35 6.56 5.21
CA MET A 128 -3.69 7.99 5.31
C MET A 128 -5.06 8.30 4.70
N LEU A 129 -5.37 7.77 3.53
CA LEU A 129 -6.65 8.00 2.85
C LEU A 129 -7.82 7.41 3.64
N LEU A 130 -7.68 6.20 4.18
CA LEU A 130 -8.70 5.60 5.04
C LEU A 130 -8.95 6.45 6.29
N ARG A 131 -7.89 7.00 6.89
CA ARG A 131 -7.99 7.89 8.05
C ARG A 131 -8.77 9.17 7.72
N LEU A 132 -8.49 9.76 6.56
CA LEU A 132 -9.22 10.93 6.08
C LEU A 132 -10.68 10.59 5.77
N ALA A 133 -10.96 9.46 5.14
CA ALA A 133 -12.30 9.06 4.76
C ALA A 133 -13.21 8.77 5.97
N PHE A 134 -12.70 8.06 6.98
CA PHE A 134 -13.48 7.73 8.19
C PHE A 134 -13.59 8.88 9.20
N LYS A 135 -12.84 9.98 9.03
CA LYS A 135 -12.72 11.06 10.03
C LYS A 135 -12.45 10.49 11.43
N ASP A 136 -11.44 9.64 11.53
CA ASP A 136 -11.25 8.81 12.72
C ASP A 136 -11.18 9.67 14.00
N THR A 137 -12.14 9.48 14.89
CA THR A 137 -12.31 10.28 16.11
C THR A 137 -11.34 9.88 17.22
N GLN A 138 -10.68 8.73 17.08
CA GLN A 138 -9.74 8.18 18.06
C GLN A 138 -8.43 8.97 18.12
N PHE A 139 -8.17 9.83 17.13
CA PHE A 139 -6.88 10.45 16.94
C PHE A 139 -6.88 11.94 17.37
N TYR A 140 -5.90 12.34 18.20
CA TYR A 140 -5.92 13.54 19.04
C TYR A 140 -7.17 13.67 19.94
N PRO A 141 -7.40 12.75 20.89
CA PRO A 141 -8.55 12.84 21.80
C PRO A 141 -8.55 14.15 22.62
N GLU A 142 -7.36 14.65 22.95
CA GLU A 142 -7.15 15.85 23.76
C GLU A 142 -7.40 17.16 22.96
N ASP A 143 -7.13 17.16 21.65
CA ASP A 143 -7.13 18.37 20.82
C ASP A 143 -8.03 18.25 19.57
N PRO A 144 -9.35 18.44 19.69
CA PRO A 144 -10.27 18.40 18.55
C PRO A 144 -10.01 19.53 17.54
N VAL A 145 -9.53 20.70 18.00
CA VAL A 145 -9.22 21.84 17.12
C VAL A 145 -8.08 21.51 16.16
N LYS A 146 -7.03 20.85 16.65
CA LYS A 146 -5.89 20.44 15.82
C LYS A 146 -6.32 19.42 14.76
N ARG A 147 -7.17 18.48 15.15
CA ARG A 147 -7.75 17.47 14.27
C ARG A 147 -8.51 18.07 13.10
N GLU A 148 -9.42 19.02 13.37
CA GLU A 148 -10.22 19.66 12.33
C GLU A 148 -9.35 20.48 11.38
N ARG A 149 -8.31 21.14 11.90
CA ARG A 149 -7.33 21.86 11.07
C ARG A 149 -6.60 20.93 10.10
N ILE A 150 -6.13 19.79 10.58
CA ILE A 150 -5.45 18.78 9.75
C ILE A 150 -6.43 18.22 8.72
N TYR A 151 -7.65 17.87 9.13
CA TYR A 151 -8.67 17.36 8.21
C TYR A 151 -8.99 18.37 7.11
N THR A 152 -9.21 19.64 7.45
CA THR A 152 -9.48 20.71 6.49
C THR A 152 -8.31 20.90 5.52
N LYS A 153 -7.07 20.82 6.01
CA LYS A 153 -5.84 20.99 5.22
C LYS A 153 -5.70 19.95 4.10
N TYR A 154 -6.01 18.68 4.36
CA TYR A 154 -5.84 17.60 3.37
C TYR A 154 -7.11 17.30 2.56
N LYS A 155 -8.30 17.59 3.11
CA LYS A 155 -9.58 17.33 2.43
C LYS A 155 -9.70 18.04 1.08
N GLN A 156 -9.25 19.28 0.99
CA GLN A 156 -9.44 20.11 -0.21
C GLN A 156 -8.82 19.50 -1.47
N GLN A 157 -7.80 18.66 -1.34
CA GLN A 157 -7.03 18.11 -2.45
C GLN A 157 -7.23 16.60 -2.64
N PHE A 158 -7.66 15.86 -1.61
CA PHE A 158 -7.67 14.40 -1.61
C PHE A 158 -8.98 13.85 -1.01
N GLU A 159 -10.08 13.95 -1.75
CA GLU A 159 -11.37 13.36 -1.38
C GLU A 159 -11.59 12.05 -2.16
N ILE A 160 -11.29 10.92 -1.50
CA ILE A 160 -11.52 9.57 -2.03
C ILE A 160 -12.42 8.83 -1.04
N PRO A 161 -13.50 8.17 -1.49
CA PRO A 161 -14.39 7.43 -0.59
C PRO A 161 -13.66 6.24 0.04
N ALA A 162 -14.05 5.88 1.27
CA ALA A 162 -13.42 4.80 2.01
C ALA A 162 -13.43 3.46 1.24
N GLU A 163 -14.50 3.20 0.49
CA GLU A 163 -14.67 1.99 -0.32
C GLU A 163 -13.61 1.87 -1.42
N GLU A 164 -13.20 2.98 -2.03
CA GLU A 164 -12.15 2.97 -3.05
C GLU A 164 -10.77 2.95 -2.41
N ALA A 165 -10.59 3.74 -1.34
CA ALA A 165 -9.33 3.84 -0.62
C ALA A 165 -8.85 2.49 -0.08
N GLU A 166 -9.77 1.60 0.32
CA GLU A 166 -9.43 0.30 0.88
C GLU A 166 -8.78 -0.67 -0.14
N TRP A 167 -8.93 -0.41 -1.44
CA TRP A 167 -8.34 -1.23 -2.52
C TRP A 167 -7.08 -0.62 -3.12
N LEU A 168 -6.75 0.63 -2.78
CA LEU A 168 -5.55 1.29 -3.28
C LEU A 168 -4.27 0.59 -2.79
N GLY A 169 -3.32 0.38 -3.70
CA GLY A 169 -2.00 -0.15 -3.37
C GLY A 169 -1.94 -1.64 -3.03
N LEU A 170 -3.07 -2.35 -3.04
CA LEU A 170 -3.08 -3.79 -2.89
C LEU A 170 -2.44 -4.46 -4.11
N SER A 171 -1.63 -5.49 -3.86
CA SER A 171 -1.24 -6.41 -4.93
C SER A 171 -2.42 -7.29 -5.35
N VAL A 172 -2.38 -7.84 -6.56
CA VAL A 172 -3.42 -8.75 -7.08
C VAL A 172 -3.67 -9.90 -6.11
N ASP A 173 -2.61 -10.49 -5.56
CA ASP A 173 -2.70 -11.60 -4.62
C ASP A 173 -3.43 -11.19 -3.32
N GLU A 174 -3.11 -10.00 -2.77
CA GLU A 174 -3.77 -9.47 -1.58
C GLU A 174 -5.23 -9.07 -1.85
N ALA A 175 -5.52 -8.54 -3.04
CA ALA A 175 -6.87 -8.20 -3.45
C ALA A 175 -7.75 -9.45 -3.59
N VAL A 176 -7.22 -10.55 -4.14
CA VAL A 176 -7.92 -11.84 -4.20
C VAL A 176 -8.15 -12.38 -2.79
N GLU A 177 -7.15 -12.34 -1.92
CA GLU A 177 -7.30 -12.82 -0.54
C GLU A 177 -8.32 -11.98 0.24
N LYS A 178 -8.30 -10.66 0.08
CA LYS A 178 -9.30 -9.75 0.67
C LYS A 178 -10.70 -10.08 0.17
N GLN A 179 -10.86 -10.28 -1.14
CA GLN A 179 -12.15 -10.66 -1.73
C GLN A 179 -12.66 -11.99 -1.17
N ARG A 180 -11.78 -13.00 -1.06
CA ARG A 180 -12.10 -14.30 -0.45
C ARG A 180 -12.60 -14.15 0.99
N GLN A 181 -11.97 -13.28 1.78
CA GLN A 181 -12.38 -13.02 3.17
C GLN A 181 -13.74 -12.33 3.26
N LEU A 182 -14.05 -11.41 2.34
CA LEU A 182 -15.36 -10.76 2.27
C LEU A 182 -16.46 -11.78 1.96
N GLU A 183 -16.25 -12.63 0.96
CA GLU A 183 -17.19 -13.70 0.57
C GLU A 183 -17.36 -14.74 1.68
N HIS A 184 -16.28 -15.09 2.38
CA HIS A 184 -16.33 -16.01 3.51
C HIS A 184 -17.16 -15.45 4.67
N LYS A 185 -16.94 -14.18 5.04
CA LYS A 185 -17.74 -13.50 6.09
C LYS A 185 -19.22 -13.47 5.74
N VAL A 186 -19.53 -13.10 4.49
CA VAL A 186 -20.90 -13.09 3.97
C VAL A 186 -21.54 -14.49 4.07
N THR A 187 -20.82 -15.53 3.66
CA THR A 187 -21.30 -16.93 3.74
C THR A 187 -21.54 -17.39 5.18
N CYS A 188 -20.63 -17.05 6.11
CA CYS A 188 -20.77 -17.37 7.53
C CYS A 188 -22.00 -16.70 8.14
N VAL A 189 -22.26 -15.44 7.80
CA VAL A 189 -23.41 -14.68 8.26
C VAL A 189 -24.72 -15.29 7.74
N TYR A 190 -24.80 -15.69 6.46
CA TYR A 190 -25.98 -16.41 5.97
C TYR A 190 -26.20 -17.77 6.63
N ARG A 191 -25.12 -18.50 6.93
CA ARG A 191 -25.21 -19.77 7.66
C ARG A 191 -25.79 -19.57 9.07
N THR A 192 -25.39 -18.53 9.80
CA THR A 192 -25.94 -18.26 11.15
C THR A 192 -27.42 -17.89 11.10
N TYR A 193 -27.84 -17.04 10.16
CA TYR A 193 -29.26 -16.69 10.02
C TYR A 193 -30.14 -17.89 9.66
N SER A 194 -29.69 -18.77 8.76
CA SER A 194 -30.41 -19.99 8.41
C SER A 194 -30.51 -20.96 9.58
N SER A 195 -29.45 -21.11 10.39
CA SER A 195 -29.48 -21.93 11.60
C SER A 195 -30.42 -21.34 12.68
N ASP A 196 -30.39 -20.03 12.90
CA ASP A 196 -31.26 -19.33 13.85
C ASP A 196 -32.75 -19.40 13.45
N HIS A 197 -33.05 -19.33 12.16
CA HIS A 197 -34.43 -19.48 11.66
C HIS A 197 -34.93 -20.92 11.88
N MET A 198 -34.10 -21.92 11.60
CA MET A 198 -34.43 -23.33 11.83
C MET A 198 -34.62 -23.64 13.33
N GLN A 199 -33.85 -23.00 14.22
CA GLN A 199 -34.00 -23.12 15.68
C GLN A 199 -35.28 -22.42 16.19
N LYS A 200 -35.64 -21.25 15.65
CA LYS A 200 -36.91 -20.57 15.99
C LYS A 200 -38.13 -21.37 15.55
N ASP A 201 -38.07 -22.04 14.41
CA ASP A 201 -39.16 -22.89 13.93
C ASP A 201 -39.27 -24.20 14.75
N SER A 202 -38.15 -24.77 15.20
CA SER A 202 -38.18 -25.94 16.11
C SER A 202 -38.73 -25.59 17.51
N PHE A 203 -38.44 -24.40 18.03
CA PHE A 203 -39.01 -23.94 19.31
C PHE A 203 -40.51 -23.65 19.22
N ARG A 204 -41.01 -23.11 18.10
CA ARG A 204 -42.45 -22.93 17.85
C ARG A 204 -43.20 -24.26 17.80
N LEU A 205 -42.60 -25.31 17.25
CA LEU A 205 -43.22 -26.63 17.18
C LEU A 205 -43.26 -27.33 18.55
N ASN A 206 -42.26 -27.13 19.42
CA ASN A 206 -42.24 -27.73 20.76
C ASN A 206 -43.21 -27.06 21.76
N THR A 207 -43.53 -25.78 21.59
CA THR A 207 -44.52 -25.09 22.46
C THR A 207 -45.97 -25.51 22.18
N PHE A 208 -46.27 -26.11 21.03
CA PHE A 208 -47.61 -26.62 20.72
C PHE A 208 -47.87 -28.03 21.29
N SER A 209 -46.84 -28.74 21.75
CA SER A 209 -46.99 -30.11 22.27
C SER A 209 -47.24 -30.19 23.79
N CYS A 210 -47.12 -29.10 24.56
CA CYS A 210 -47.28 -29.10 26.02
C CYS A 210 -48.63 -28.53 26.52
N ALA A 211 -49.56 -28.15 25.64
CA ALA A 211 -50.86 -27.57 26.02
C ALA A 211 -52.03 -28.56 26.00
N ASN A 212 -51.79 -29.85 25.69
CA ASN A 212 -52.79 -30.92 25.70
C ASN A 212 -52.29 -32.05 26.63
N GLY A 213 -52.47 -31.88 27.93
CA GLY A 213 -52.19 -32.87 28.97
C GLY A 213 -53.10 -32.66 30.16
#